data_AF-A0A7D9JUR6-F1
#
_entry.id   AF-A0A7D9JUR6-F1
#
_cell.length_a   1.000
_cell.length_b   1.000
_cell.length_c   1.000
_cell.angle_alpha   90.00
_cell.angle_beta   90.00
_cell.angle_gamma   90.00
#
_symmetry.space_group_name_H-M   'P 1'
#
loop_
_entity.id
_entity.type
_entity.pdbx_description
1 polymer ?
#
loop_
_entity_poly.entity_id
_entity_poly.type
_entity_poly.pdbx_seq_one_letter_code
_entity_poly.pdbx_strand_id
1 'polypeptide(L)'
;HYETLANRAAENGHVIDIFSCALDQTGLYEMKYCPNLTGGHMVMGDSFNTALFKQTFQRMFSKDVRGEYKMAFGGTLEVKTSKELNVSGCIGPCISVDRKGPNVSETEIGVGGTSAWKLCGFDSATTLAVFLEIVNQHTAPVPQGSRGCIQFITQYQHSSGQRRIRVTTCARNWVDAGNLAHVSLGFDQETSCVMMSRIAVFRAETDEGPDVLRWLDRMLIRLSQKFGEFNKEDPSSFRLAENFSLYPQFMFHLRRSQFLQYFNNSPDETSYY
;
A
#
# COMPACT_ATOMS: atom_id res chain seq x y z
N HIS A 1 4.04 19.01 15.39
CA HIS A 1 5.48 18.94 15.76
C HIS A 1 6.15 17.72 15.13
N TYR A 2 5.72 16.49 15.44
CA TYR A 2 6.36 15.26 14.95
C TYR A 2 6.27 15.09 13.43
N GLU A 3 5.19 15.50 12.78
CA GLU A 3 5.11 15.51 11.31
C GLU A 3 6.22 16.37 10.67
N THR A 4 6.52 17.55 11.23
CA THR A 4 7.63 18.40 10.76
C THR A 4 8.99 17.71 10.97
N LEU A 5 9.17 17.01 12.09
CA LEU A 5 10.38 16.23 12.35
C LEU A 5 10.53 15.06 11.38
N ALA A 6 9.43 14.35 11.12
CA ALA A 6 9.37 13.21 10.22
C ALA A 6 9.73 13.61 8.79
N ASN A 7 9.14 14.69 8.28
CA ASN A 7 9.49 15.24 6.97
C ASN A 7 10.97 15.61 6.88
N ARG A 8 11.50 16.32 7.88
CA ARG A 8 12.92 16.67 7.92
C ARG A 8 13.83 15.44 7.94
N ALA A 9 13.50 14.41 8.71
CA ALA A 9 14.27 13.16 8.73
C ALA A 9 14.20 12.44 7.38
N ALA A 10 13.00 12.36 6.79
CA ALA A 10 12.78 11.69 5.53
C ALA A 10 13.51 12.39 4.36
N GLU A 11 13.48 13.72 4.30
CA GLU A 11 14.25 14.54 3.35
C GLU A 11 15.76 14.29 3.49
N ASN A 12 16.26 14.18 4.71
CA ASN A 12 17.67 13.87 4.98
C ASN A 12 18.02 12.39 4.83
N GLY A 13 17.04 11.50 4.66
CA GLY A 13 17.25 10.06 4.47
C GLY A 13 17.56 9.31 5.76
N HIS A 14 17.10 9.85 6.90
CA HIS A 14 17.24 9.23 8.21
C HIS A 14 15.99 8.44 8.57
N VAL A 15 16.18 7.35 9.31
CA VAL A 15 15.12 6.47 9.82
C VAL A 15 14.82 6.84 11.27
N ILE A 16 13.55 6.85 11.66
CA ILE A 16 13.13 7.02 13.05
C ILE A 16 12.31 5.80 13.49
N ASP A 17 12.91 4.98 14.34
CA ASP A 17 12.22 3.89 15.04
C ASP A 17 11.64 4.38 16.38
N ILE A 18 10.48 3.85 16.78
CA ILE A 18 9.83 4.16 18.07
C ILE A 18 9.58 2.85 18.83
N PHE A 19 10.19 2.74 20.01
CA PHE A 19 9.95 1.66 20.96
C PHE A 19 9.20 2.21 22.15
N SER A 20 7.90 1.97 22.18
CA SER A 20 7.02 2.38 23.26
C SER A 20 6.67 1.19 24.14
N CYS A 21 7.03 1.26 25.43
CA CYS A 21 6.66 0.25 26.41
C CYS A 21 6.15 0.89 27.70
N ALA A 22 4.84 0.89 27.90
CA ALA A 22 4.16 1.43 29.07
C ALA A 22 2.79 0.76 29.25
N LEU A 23 2.24 0.84 30.47
CA LEU A 23 0.89 0.34 30.78
C LEU A 23 -0.24 1.25 30.26
N ASP A 24 0.10 2.47 29.87
CA ASP A 24 -0.82 3.47 29.35
C ASP A 24 -0.23 4.06 28.05
N GLN A 25 -0.99 4.92 27.38
CA GLN A 25 -0.60 5.55 26.13
C GLN A 25 0.67 6.40 26.28
N THR A 26 1.40 6.50 25.18
CA THR A 26 2.71 7.17 25.10
C THR A 26 2.78 8.27 24.04
N GLY A 27 1.71 8.43 23.27
CA GLY A 27 1.60 9.42 22.19
C GLY A 27 2.09 8.88 20.84
N LEU A 28 1.93 7.58 20.58
CA LEU A 28 2.15 6.99 19.26
C LEU A 28 1.26 7.66 18.21
N TYR A 29 0.04 8.06 18.58
CA TYR A 29 -0.86 8.77 17.67
C TYR A 29 -0.23 10.05 17.11
N GLU A 30 0.38 10.88 17.95
CA GLU A 30 1.04 12.10 17.54
C GLU A 30 2.39 11.83 16.85
N MET A 31 3.07 10.74 17.20
CA MET A 31 4.41 10.40 16.71
C MET A 31 4.44 9.54 15.44
N LYS A 32 3.31 8.96 15.02
CA LYS A 32 3.23 7.95 13.94
C LYS A 32 3.88 8.35 12.62
N TYR A 33 3.88 9.65 12.31
CA TYR A 33 4.49 10.20 11.10
C TYR A 33 5.98 9.84 10.99
N CYS A 34 6.71 9.79 12.11
CA CYS A 34 8.14 9.51 12.13
C CYS A 34 8.47 8.12 11.52
N PRO A 35 7.98 7.00 12.06
CA PRO A 35 8.20 5.69 11.45
C PRO A 35 7.48 5.57 10.09
N ASN A 36 6.25 6.09 9.96
CA ASN A 36 5.46 5.93 8.73
C ASN A 36 6.12 6.57 7.51
N LEU A 37 6.68 7.77 7.62
CA LEU A 37 7.32 8.46 6.49
C LEU A 37 8.76 7.97 6.23
N THR A 38 9.46 7.53 7.27
CA THR A 38 10.87 7.13 7.16
C THR A 38 11.06 5.63 6.94
N GLY A 39 10.01 4.82 7.06
CA GLY A 39 10.11 3.35 7.05
C GLY A 39 10.78 2.79 8.30
N GLY A 40 10.67 3.51 9.41
CA GLY A 40 11.10 3.03 10.72
C GLY A 40 10.08 2.08 11.35
N HIS A 41 10.53 1.34 12.36
CA HIS A 41 9.69 0.43 13.12
C HIS A 41 8.92 1.19 14.22
N MET A 42 7.66 0.80 14.42
CA MET A 42 6.88 1.14 15.60
C MET A 42 6.66 -0.13 16.41
N VAL A 43 7.07 -0.14 17.68
CA VAL A 43 6.89 -1.27 18.60
C VAL A 43 6.15 -0.77 19.83
N MET A 44 5.06 -1.45 20.18
CA MET A 44 4.23 -1.18 21.35
C MET A 44 4.25 -2.39 22.29
N GLY A 45 4.23 -2.17 23.61
CA GLY A 45 4.08 -3.22 24.61
C GLY A 45 3.95 -2.66 26.03
N ASP A 46 3.78 -3.53 27.02
CA ASP A 46 3.53 -3.10 28.41
C ASP A 46 4.81 -2.71 29.17
N SER A 47 5.93 -3.35 28.82
CA SER A 47 7.23 -3.18 29.48
C SER A 47 8.39 -3.65 28.63
N PHE A 48 9.52 -2.94 28.73
CA PHE A 48 10.80 -3.36 28.13
C PHE A 48 11.34 -4.66 28.75
N ASN A 49 10.92 -5.01 29.97
CA ASN A 49 11.35 -6.24 30.63
C ASN A 49 10.50 -7.47 30.27
N THR A 50 9.88 -7.48 29.10
CA THR A 50 9.11 -8.63 28.59
C THR A 50 9.95 -9.45 27.60
N ALA A 51 9.66 -10.75 27.50
CA ALA A 51 10.23 -11.59 26.44
C ALA A 51 9.81 -11.08 25.05
N LEU A 52 8.58 -10.58 24.93
CA LEU A 52 8.04 -10.00 23.70
C LEU A 52 8.92 -8.86 23.18
N PHE A 53 9.17 -7.83 24.00
CA PHE A 53 10.00 -6.70 23.58
C PHE A 53 11.43 -7.15 23.20
N LYS A 54 12.08 -7.94 24.06
CA LYS A 54 13.48 -8.38 23.85
C LYS A 54 13.63 -9.15 22.53
N GLN A 55 12.70 -10.04 22.22
CA GLN A 55 12.72 -10.80 20.96
C GLN A 55 12.42 -9.92 19.75
N THR A 56 11.43 -9.03 19.84
CA THR A 56 11.10 -8.10 18.75
C THR A 56 12.28 -7.18 18.43
N PHE A 57 12.92 -6.61 19.45
CA PHE A 57 14.10 -5.76 19.28
C PHE A 57 15.27 -6.50 18.61
N GLN A 58 15.53 -7.75 19.01
CA GLN A 58 16.56 -8.57 18.37
C GLN A 58 16.26 -8.88 16.90
N ARG A 59 14.99 -9.11 16.54
CA ARG A 59 14.59 -9.45 15.16
C ARG A 59 14.89 -8.33 14.16
N MET A 60 14.88 -7.07 14.57
CA MET A 60 15.24 -5.95 13.69
C MET A 60 16.69 -6.04 13.20
N PHE A 61 17.58 -6.60 14.03
CA PHE A 61 18.99 -6.81 13.70
C PHE A 61 19.24 -8.21 13.12
N SER A 62 18.20 -8.84 12.56
CA SER A 62 18.34 -10.12 11.86
C SER A 62 19.34 -10.00 10.72
N LYS A 63 20.18 -11.03 10.61
CA LYS A 63 21.18 -11.14 9.56
C LYS A 63 20.74 -12.11 8.48
N ASP A 64 21.22 -11.91 7.27
CA ASP A 64 21.09 -12.84 6.16
C ASP A 64 22.09 -14.01 6.27
N VAL A 65 22.06 -14.90 5.28
CA VAL A 65 22.97 -16.06 5.22
C VAL A 65 24.45 -15.69 5.11
N ARG A 66 24.78 -14.42 4.80
CA ARG A 66 26.15 -13.87 4.74
C ARG A 66 26.53 -13.14 6.03
N GLY A 67 25.65 -13.08 7.03
CA GLY A 67 25.90 -12.35 8.27
C GLY A 67 25.73 -10.83 8.15
N GLU A 68 25.16 -10.33 7.05
CA GLU A 68 24.86 -8.91 6.84
C GLU A 68 23.45 -8.61 7.36
N TYR A 69 23.18 -7.41 7.90
CA TYR A 69 21.83 -7.08 8.36
C TYR A 69 20.84 -7.03 7.19
N LYS A 70 19.58 -7.44 7.42
CA LYS A 70 18.53 -7.47 6.39
C LYS A 70 17.96 -6.08 6.02
N MET A 71 18.33 -5.06 6.79
CA MET A 71 17.93 -3.67 6.56
C MET A 71 18.65 -3.05 5.35
N ALA A 72 17.95 -2.12 4.69
CA ALA A 72 18.39 -1.33 3.57
C ALA A 72 18.04 0.14 3.81
N PHE A 73 18.84 1.05 3.25
CA PHE A 73 18.78 2.47 3.58
C PHE A 73 18.79 3.36 2.34
N GLY A 74 18.21 4.55 2.47
CA GLY A 74 18.29 5.63 1.48
C GLY A 74 17.88 5.18 0.08
N GLY A 75 16.78 4.43 0.00
CA GLY A 75 16.22 3.89 -1.23
C GLY A 75 15.52 4.96 -2.06
N THR A 76 15.66 4.87 -3.38
CA THR A 76 14.80 5.56 -4.34
C THR A 76 14.14 4.51 -5.23
N LEU A 77 12.82 4.41 -5.16
CA LEU A 77 12.01 3.64 -6.08
C LEU A 77 11.56 4.53 -7.23
N GLU A 78 11.83 4.11 -8.46
CA GLU A 78 11.31 4.71 -9.69
C GLU A 78 10.43 3.69 -10.41
N VAL A 79 9.28 4.13 -10.90
CA VAL A 79 8.32 3.32 -11.65
C VAL A 79 8.20 3.84 -13.07
N LYS A 80 8.56 2.99 -14.04
CA LYS A 80 8.39 3.24 -15.47
C LYS A 80 7.27 2.38 -16.00
N THR A 81 6.50 2.92 -16.94
CA THR A 81 5.34 2.26 -17.52
C THR A 81 5.32 2.43 -19.04
N SER A 82 4.60 1.55 -19.74
CA SER A 82 4.21 1.80 -21.13
C SER A 82 3.37 3.09 -21.22
N LYS A 83 3.34 3.73 -22.39
CA LYS A 83 2.65 5.01 -22.63
C LYS A 83 1.14 4.99 -22.35
N GLU A 84 0.53 3.81 -22.35
CA GLU A 84 -0.89 3.60 -22.08
C GLU A 84 -1.22 3.52 -20.57
N LEU A 85 -0.20 3.56 -19.72
CA LEU A 85 -0.30 3.44 -18.26
C LEU A 85 0.35 4.64 -17.58
N ASN A 86 -0.42 5.32 -16.75
CA ASN A 86 0.08 6.34 -15.83
C ASN A 86 0.08 5.83 -14.39
N VAL A 87 0.86 6.49 -13.55
CA VAL A 87 1.03 6.21 -12.13
C VAL A 87 0.23 7.23 -11.34
N SER A 88 -0.80 6.76 -10.62
CA SER A 88 -1.66 7.59 -9.75
C SER A 88 -1.03 7.88 -8.41
N GLY A 89 -0.21 6.97 -7.91
CA GLY A 89 0.54 7.20 -6.68
C GLY A 89 0.91 5.92 -5.95
N CYS A 90 1.34 6.08 -4.70
CA CYS A 90 1.79 4.99 -3.85
C CYS A 90 1.22 5.12 -2.43
N ILE A 91 0.86 4.00 -1.79
CA ILE A 91 0.54 3.92 -0.36
C ILE A 91 1.48 2.92 0.33
N GLY A 92 2.24 3.43 1.30
CA GLY A 92 3.19 2.69 2.13
C GLY A 92 4.29 3.61 2.66
N PRO A 93 5.31 3.07 3.35
CA PRO A 93 6.32 3.87 4.01
C PRO A 93 7.30 4.52 3.02
N CYS A 94 6.93 5.69 2.52
CA CYS A 94 7.70 6.44 1.55
C CYS A 94 7.30 7.92 1.52
N ILE A 95 8.17 8.76 0.94
CA ILE A 95 7.86 10.15 0.61
C ILE A 95 8.05 10.39 -0.89
N SER A 96 7.32 11.36 -1.43
CA SER A 96 7.47 11.79 -2.84
C SER A 96 8.86 12.37 -3.08
N VAL A 97 9.45 12.10 -4.25
CA VAL A 97 10.63 12.86 -4.72
C VAL A 97 10.26 13.94 -5.75
N ASP A 98 8.97 14.21 -5.89
CA ASP A 98 8.37 15.19 -6.82
C ASP A 98 8.89 15.08 -8.26
N ARG A 99 9.20 13.85 -8.70
CA ARG A 99 9.59 13.60 -10.08
C ARG A 99 8.37 13.64 -10.97
N LYS A 100 8.26 14.70 -11.78
CA LYS A 100 7.28 14.81 -12.86
C LYS A 100 7.74 13.99 -14.08
N GLY A 101 6.78 13.55 -14.88
CA GLY A 101 7.07 12.79 -16.09
C GLY A 101 5.81 12.47 -16.89
N PRO A 102 5.97 11.95 -18.12
CA PRO A 102 4.85 11.65 -19.00
C PRO A 102 3.97 10.50 -18.49
N ASN A 103 4.45 9.73 -17.52
CA ASN A 103 3.72 8.63 -16.91
C ASN A 103 3.13 8.94 -15.54
N VAL A 104 3.06 10.21 -15.14
CA VAL A 104 2.40 10.64 -13.90
C VAL A 104 0.94 10.96 -14.23
N SER A 105 0.01 10.36 -13.49
CA SER A 105 -1.43 10.60 -13.64
C SER A 105 -1.83 11.94 -13.02
N GLU A 106 -2.88 12.55 -13.56
CA GLU A 106 -3.57 13.70 -12.95
C GLU A 106 -4.47 13.27 -11.78
N THR A 107 -4.90 12.00 -11.77
CA THR A 107 -5.70 11.40 -10.70
C THR A 107 -4.78 10.83 -9.63
N GLU A 108 -4.66 11.53 -8.50
CA GLU A 108 -3.77 11.12 -7.40
C GLU A 108 -4.43 10.10 -6.45
N ILE A 109 -3.66 9.08 -6.05
CA ILE A 109 -4.02 8.12 -5.00
C ILE A 109 -2.84 7.95 -4.05
N GLY A 110 -3.02 8.26 -2.77
CA GLY A 110 -1.94 8.18 -1.78
C GLY A 110 -0.92 9.29 -1.98
N VAL A 111 0.37 8.93 -1.89
CA VAL A 111 1.49 9.81 -2.23
C VAL A 111 1.61 9.88 -3.75
N GLY A 112 0.79 10.75 -4.36
CA GLY A 112 0.66 10.95 -5.81
C GLY A 112 1.60 12.02 -6.39
N GLY A 113 1.26 12.50 -7.59
CA GLY A 113 1.95 13.59 -8.26
C GLY A 113 3.39 13.28 -8.71
N THR A 114 3.81 12.00 -8.64
CA THR A 114 5.14 11.53 -8.99
C THR A 114 5.13 10.08 -9.46
N SER A 115 6.20 9.67 -10.16
CA SER A 115 6.50 8.27 -10.47
C SER A 115 7.75 7.75 -9.74
N ALA A 116 8.21 8.47 -8.71
CA ALA A 116 9.32 8.04 -7.88
C ALA A 116 9.16 8.43 -6.40
N TRP A 117 9.64 7.59 -5.50
CA TRP A 117 9.54 7.77 -4.05
C TRP A 117 10.85 7.44 -3.35
N LYS A 118 11.09 8.11 -2.23
CA LYS A 118 12.19 7.81 -1.32
C LYS A 118 11.73 6.90 -0.19
N LEU A 119 12.54 5.90 0.13
CA LEU A 119 12.39 5.00 1.27
C LEU A 119 13.63 5.16 2.17
N CYS A 120 13.50 5.73 3.36
CA CYS A 120 14.68 6.01 4.18
C CYS A 120 15.25 4.74 4.81
N GLY A 121 14.36 3.89 5.35
CA GLY A 121 14.64 2.54 5.82
C GLY A 121 13.64 1.57 5.21
N PHE A 122 14.09 0.38 4.86
CA PHE A 122 13.23 -0.71 4.41
C PHE A 122 13.98 -2.05 4.53
N ASP A 123 13.25 -3.14 4.40
CA ASP A 123 13.76 -4.50 4.47
C ASP A 123 13.05 -5.41 3.46
N SER A 124 13.22 -6.72 3.59
CA SER A 124 12.55 -7.69 2.71
C SER A 124 11.04 -7.82 2.91
N ALA A 125 10.49 -7.32 4.03
CA ALA A 125 9.06 -7.35 4.32
C ALA A 125 8.34 -6.07 3.87
N THR A 126 9.09 -4.99 3.65
CA THR A 126 8.56 -3.70 3.22
C THR A 126 7.81 -3.83 1.89
N THR A 127 6.52 -3.47 1.89
CA THR A 127 5.63 -3.57 0.74
C THR A 127 4.90 -2.26 0.48
N LEU A 128 5.02 -1.77 -0.74
CA LEU A 128 4.33 -0.58 -1.25
C LEU A 128 3.17 -0.97 -2.17
N ALA A 129 2.06 -0.25 -2.09
CA ALA A 129 0.95 -0.37 -3.03
C ALA A 129 1.06 0.75 -4.08
N VAL A 130 1.36 0.39 -5.33
CA VAL A 130 1.44 1.35 -6.45
C VAL A 130 0.15 1.26 -7.26
N PHE A 131 -0.49 2.40 -7.46
CA PHE A 131 -1.75 2.53 -8.19
C PHE A 131 -1.52 3.07 -9.59
N LEU A 132 -2.16 2.43 -10.57
CA LEU A 132 -1.98 2.74 -11.98
C LEU A 132 -3.32 3.14 -12.61
N GLU A 133 -3.25 3.99 -13.62
CA GLU A 133 -4.38 4.42 -14.43
C GLU A 133 -4.13 4.04 -15.88
N ILE A 134 -5.15 3.48 -16.54
CA ILE A 134 -5.12 3.24 -17.98
C ILE A 134 -5.54 4.53 -18.67
N VAL A 135 -4.63 5.12 -19.46
CA VAL A 135 -4.85 6.42 -20.13
C VAL A 135 -5.06 6.30 -21.64
N ASN A 136 -5.01 5.08 -22.19
CA ASN A 136 -5.32 4.88 -23.60
C ASN A 136 -6.78 5.23 -23.90
N GLN A 137 -7.00 6.03 -24.96
CA GLN A 137 -8.34 6.39 -25.39
C GLN A 137 -9.15 5.15 -25.77
N HIS A 138 -10.42 5.08 -25.38
CA HIS A 138 -11.31 3.94 -25.67
C HIS A 138 -11.44 3.62 -27.17
N THR A 139 -11.22 4.61 -28.05
CA THR A 139 -11.25 4.46 -29.51
C THR A 139 -9.91 4.10 -30.13
N ALA A 140 -8.81 4.14 -29.38
CA ALA A 140 -7.47 3.86 -29.89
C ALA A 140 -7.18 2.36 -29.79
N PRO A 141 -7.05 1.63 -30.92
CA PRO A 141 -6.77 0.21 -30.89
C PRO A 141 -5.38 -0.01 -30.29
N VAL A 142 -5.33 -0.85 -29.26
CA VAL A 142 -4.07 -1.33 -28.72
C VAL A 142 -3.42 -2.26 -29.77
N PRO A 143 -2.16 -2.03 -30.19
CA PRO A 143 -1.53 -2.85 -31.20
C PRO A 143 -1.56 -4.34 -30.83
N GLN A 144 -1.94 -5.19 -31.78
CA GLN A 144 -2.04 -6.63 -31.57
C GLN A 144 -0.67 -7.19 -31.11
N GLY A 145 -0.67 -7.94 -30.00
CA GLY A 145 0.55 -8.48 -29.40
C GLY A 145 1.30 -7.52 -28.46
N SER A 146 0.86 -6.27 -28.33
CA SER A 146 1.43 -5.36 -27.31
C SER A 146 0.99 -5.76 -25.89
N ARG A 147 1.80 -5.37 -24.92
CA ARG A 147 1.57 -5.62 -23.49
C ARG A 147 1.78 -4.34 -22.70
N GLY A 148 1.03 -4.17 -21.63
CA GLY A 148 1.30 -3.16 -20.62
C GLY A 148 2.51 -3.61 -19.82
N CYS A 149 3.60 -2.85 -19.90
CA CYS A 149 4.85 -3.13 -19.18
C CYS A 149 5.00 -2.14 -18.03
N ILE A 150 5.49 -2.65 -16.91
CA ILE A 150 5.81 -1.86 -15.72
C ILE A 150 7.20 -2.29 -15.25
N GLN A 151 8.07 -1.32 -14.96
CA GLN A 151 9.40 -1.56 -14.45
C GLN A 151 9.61 -0.78 -13.15
N PHE A 152 9.95 -1.51 -12.09
CA PHE A 152 10.31 -0.98 -10.79
C PHE A 152 11.84 -0.98 -10.69
N ILE A 153 12.42 0.17 -10.36
CA ILE A 153 13.86 0.37 -10.21
C ILE A 153 14.10 0.91 -8.81
N THR A 154 14.70 0.13 -7.92
CA THR A 154 15.02 0.53 -6.55
C THR A 154 16.52 0.64 -6.37
N GLN A 155 17.03 1.87 -6.21
CA GLN A 155 18.43 2.14 -5.91
C GLN A 155 18.57 2.37 -4.41
N TYR A 156 19.51 1.73 -3.72
CA TYR A 156 19.61 1.82 -2.27
C TYR A 156 21.01 1.53 -1.74
N GLN A 157 21.26 1.86 -0.48
CA GLN A 157 22.44 1.43 0.27
C GLN A 157 22.10 0.14 1.05
N HIS A 158 22.83 -0.92 0.75
CA HIS A 158 22.76 -2.16 1.51
C HIS A 158 23.42 -1.98 2.90
N SER A 159 23.07 -2.82 3.87
CA SER A 159 23.67 -2.81 5.22
C SER A 159 25.19 -2.96 5.25
N SER A 160 25.79 -3.54 4.20
CA SER A 160 27.26 -3.61 4.03
C SER A 160 27.91 -2.36 3.43
N GLY A 161 27.14 -1.30 3.18
CA GLY A 161 27.63 -0.03 2.62
C GLY A 161 27.63 0.02 1.10
N GLN A 162 27.43 -1.11 0.41
CA GLN A 162 27.35 -1.15 -1.06
C GLN A 162 26.11 -0.42 -1.57
N ARG A 163 26.27 0.29 -2.69
CA ARG A 163 25.13 0.77 -3.48
C ARG A 163 24.61 -0.38 -4.36
N ARG A 164 23.31 -0.64 -4.30
CA ARG A 164 22.65 -1.70 -5.06
C ARG A 164 21.49 -1.12 -5.87
N ILE A 165 21.21 -1.78 -7.00
CA ILE A 165 20.05 -1.50 -7.85
C ILE A 165 19.29 -2.81 -7.99
N ARG A 166 18.01 -2.79 -7.60
CA ARG A 166 17.07 -3.89 -7.86
C ARG A 166 16.14 -3.46 -8.98
N VAL A 167 16.05 -4.26 -10.03
CA VAL A 167 15.14 -4.03 -11.16
C VAL A 167 14.15 -5.17 -11.23
N THR A 168 12.87 -4.86 -11.37
CA THR A 168 11.81 -5.84 -11.60
C THR A 168 10.91 -5.33 -12.71
N THR A 169 10.81 -6.09 -13.79
CA THR A 169 9.94 -5.77 -14.93
C THR A 169 8.83 -6.79 -15.00
N CYS A 170 7.58 -6.34 -15.04
CA CYS A 170 6.42 -7.19 -15.27
C CYS A 170 5.65 -6.70 -16.50
N ALA A 171 4.90 -7.62 -17.11
CA ALA A 171 4.05 -7.32 -18.26
C ALA A 171 2.68 -7.99 -18.08
N ARG A 172 1.63 -7.34 -18.58
CA ARG A 172 0.26 -7.86 -18.63
C ARG A 172 -0.32 -7.65 -20.03
N ASN A 173 -1.14 -8.60 -20.45
CA ASN A 173 -1.82 -8.51 -21.75
C ASN A 173 -2.91 -7.45 -21.68
N TRP A 174 -3.07 -6.70 -22.76
CA TRP A 174 -4.25 -5.89 -22.96
C TRP A 174 -5.45 -6.76 -23.35
N VAL A 175 -6.62 -6.38 -22.87
CA VAL A 175 -7.89 -7.06 -23.14
C VAL A 175 -8.90 -5.99 -23.53
N ASP A 176 -9.72 -6.28 -24.54
CA ASP A 176 -10.86 -5.43 -24.86
C ASP A 176 -11.83 -5.38 -23.67
N ALA A 177 -12.18 -4.18 -23.23
CA ALA A 177 -13.08 -3.96 -22.10
C ALA A 177 -14.48 -4.54 -22.33
N GLY A 178 -14.90 -4.71 -23.60
CA GLY A 178 -16.14 -5.41 -23.94
C GLY A 178 -16.11 -6.90 -23.61
N ASN A 179 -14.92 -7.50 -23.51
CA ASN A 179 -14.75 -8.90 -23.14
C ASN A 179 -14.54 -9.04 -21.62
N LEU A 180 -15.65 -8.87 -20.90
CA LEU A 180 -15.65 -8.90 -19.43
C LEU A 180 -15.16 -10.23 -18.86
N ALA A 181 -15.33 -11.34 -19.58
CA ALA A 181 -14.86 -12.66 -19.16
C ALA A 181 -13.33 -12.71 -19.03
N HIS A 182 -12.58 -12.20 -20.02
CA HIS A 182 -11.12 -12.16 -19.95
C HIS A 182 -10.60 -11.18 -18.88
N VAL A 183 -11.28 -10.05 -18.67
CA VAL A 183 -10.96 -9.12 -17.58
C VAL A 183 -11.15 -9.80 -16.23
N SER A 184 -12.25 -10.56 -16.08
CA SER A 184 -12.60 -11.27 -14.85
C SER A 184 -11.53 -12.30 -14.47
N LEU A 185 -10.97 -13.03 -15.45
CA LEU A 185 -9.88 -13.99 -15.20
C LEU A 185 -8.61 -13.37 -14.63
N GLY A 186 -8.40 -12.06 -14.83
CA GLY A 186 -7.26 -11.33 -14.27
C GLY A 186 -7.47 -10.83 -12.84
N PHE A 187 -8.66 -11.03 -12.25
CA PHE A 187 -8.99 -10.53 -10.92
C PHE A 187 -8.41 -11.42 -9.83
N ASP A 188 -7.58 -10.83 -8.98
CA ASP A 188 -7.04 -11.41 -7.76
C ASP A 188 -7.77 -10.77 -6.56
N GLN A 189 -8.69 -11.53 -5.95
CA GLN A 189 -9.51 -11.04 -4.84
C GLN A 189 -8.73 -10.75 -3.56
N GLU A 190 -7.64 -11.48 -3.28
CA GLU A 190 -6.83 -11.27 -2.08
C GLU A 190 -6.01 -10.00 -2.22
N THR A 191 -5.30 -9.84 -3.34
CA THR A 191 -4.56 -8.62 -3.65
C THR A 191 -5.50 -7.41 -3.72
N SER A 192 -6.65 -7.54 -4.38
CA SER A 192 -7.63 -6.45 -4.49
C SER A 192 -8.16 -6.01 -3.14
N CYS A 193 -8.42 -6.95 -2.23
CA CYS A 193 -8.79 -6.64 -0.86
C CYS A 193 -7.70 -5.80 -0.17
N VAL A 194 -6.44 -6.26 -0.18
CA VAL A 194 -5.34 -5.53 0.47
C VAL A 194 -5.14 -4.13 -0.13
N MET A 195 -5.24 -4.00 -1.45
CA MET A 195 -5.14 -2.71 -2.15
C MET A 195 -6.28 -1.76 -1.74
N MET A 196 -7.51 -2.26 -1.65
CA MET A 196 -8.67 -1.47 -1.20
C MET A 196 -8.60 -1.12 0.28
N SER A 197 -8.11 -2.03 1.13
CA SER A 197 -7.82 -1.77 2.54
C SER A 197 -6.83 -0.62 2.71
N ARG A 198 -5.74 -0.60 1.93
CA ARG A 198 -4.76 0.48 1.97
C ARG A 198 -5.36 1.83 1.59
N ILE A 199 -6.22 1.88 0.57
CA ILE A 199 -6.94 3.12 0.22
C ILE A 199 -7.89 3.52 1.37
N ALA A 200 -8.64 2.57 1.93
CA ALA A 200 -9.60 2.85 3.00
C ALA A 200 -8.92 3.43 4.24
N VAL A 201 -7.83 2.81 4.70
CA VAL A 201 -7.06 3.25 5.87
C VAL A 201 -6.40 4.60 5.59
N PHE A 202 -5.82 4.79 4.41
CA PHE A 202 -5.24 6.08 4.03
C PHE A 202 -6.29 7.20 4.02
N ARG A 203 -7.48 6.94 3.49
CA ARG A 203 -8.60 7.90 3.53
C ARG A 203 -9.08 8.18 4.95
N ALA A 204 -9.12 7.17 5.81
CA ALA A 204 -9.54 7.32 7.20
C ALA A 204 -8.60 8.22 8.03
N GLU A 205 -7.41 8.57 7.53
CA GLU A 205 -6.55 9.57 8.18
C GLU A 205 -7.10 11.00 8.04
N THR A 206 -7.90 11.28 7.01
CA THR A 206 -8.44 12.62 6.72
C THR A 206 -9.96 12.69 6.73
N ASP A 207 -10.60 11.63 6.23
CA ASP A 207 -12.05 11.55 6.05
C ASP A 207 -12.73 10.97 7.30
N GLU A 208 -14.00 11.31 7.51
CA GLU A 208 -14.78 10.74 8.61
C GLU A 208 -15.06 9.25 8.38
N GLY A 209 -14.93 8.44 9.44
CA GLY A 209 -15.11 6.99 9.40
C GLY A 209 -16.39 6.51 8.66
N PRO A 210 -17.58 7.07 8.96
CA PRO A 210 -18.81 6.69 8.25
C PRO A 210 -18.75 6.89 6.73
N ASP A 211 -18.04 7.91 6.25
CA ASP A 211 -17.92 8.19 4.80
C ASP A 211 -16.97 7.22 4.11
N VAL A 212 -15.87 6.84 4.77
CA VAL A 212 -14.98 5.77 4.29
C VAL A 212 -15.73 4.44 4.16
N LEU A 213 -16.56 4.09 5.15
CA LEU A 213 -17.37 2.87 5.11
C LEU A 213 -18.41 2.90 3.99
N ARG A 214 -19.12 4.02 3.82
CA ARG A 214 -20.07 4.21 2.70
C ARG A 214 -19.38 4.10 1.35
N TRP A 215 -18.17 4.66 1.22
CA TRP A 215 -17.38 4.52 0.01
C TRP A 215 -17.01 3.06 -0.25
N LEU A 216 -16.51 2.34 0.76
CA LEU A 216 -16.14 0.93 0.65
C LEU A 216 -17.35 0.06 0.25
N ASP A 217 -18.49 0.25 0.91
CA ASP A 217 -19.74 -0.46 0.60
C ASP A 217 -20.20 -0.16 -0.84
N ARG A 218 -20.10 1.10 -1.29
CA ARG A 218 -20.42 1.48 -2.69
C ARG A 218 -19.48 0.80 -3.69
N MET A 219 -18.18 0.67 -3.38
CA MET A 219 -17.24 -0.01 -4.28
C MET A 219 -17.53 -1.51 -4.36
N LEU A 220 -17.86 -2.16 -3.24
CA LEU A 220 -18.28 -3.56 -3.21
C LEU A 220 -19.56 -3.78 -4.03
N ILE A 221 -20.56 -2.92 -3.87
CA ILE A 221 -21.82 -3.00 -4.64
C ILE A 221 -21.54 -2.85 -6.13
N ARG A 222 -20.72 -1.88 -6.56
CA ARG A 222 -20.38 -1.67 -7.97
C ARG A 222 -19.65 -2.87 -8.57
N LEU A 223 -18.73 -3.47 -7.84
CA LEU A 223 -18.03 -4.68 -8.27
C LEU A 223 -19.02 -5.85 -8.40
N SER A 224 -19.89 -6.04 -7.42
CA SER A 224 -20.92 -7.08 -7.42
C SER A 224 -21.92 -6.92 -8.56
N GLN A 225 -22.34 -5.69 -8.86
CA GLN A 225 -23.23 -5.39 -9.98
C GLN A 225 -22.57 -5.61 -11.34
N LYS A 226 -21.25 -5.35 -11.45
CA LYS A 226 -20.52 -5.47 -12.70
C LYS A 226 -20.12 -6.91 -13.02
N PHE A 227 -19.72 -7.68 -12.01
CA PHE A 227 -19.14 -9.03 -12.20
C PHE A 227 -19.99 -10.16 -11.62
N GLY A 228 -21.10 -9.85 -10.93
CA GLY A 228 -22.05 -10.85 -10.44
C GLY A 228 -23.13 -11.19 -11.47
N GLU A 229 -23.61 -12.42 -11.39
CA GLU A 229 -24.74 -12.91 -12.19
C GLU A 229 -26.01 -12.87 -11.34
N PHE A 230 -27.05 -12.21 -11.83
CA PHE A 230 -28.33 -12.09 -11.12
C PHE A 230 -29.47 -11.72 -12.07
N ASN A 231 -30.69 -12.07 -11.67
CA ASN A 231 -31.93 -11.54 -12.24
C ASN A 231 -32.33 -10.27 -11.50
N LYS A 232 -32.77 -9.26 -12.25
CA LYS A 232 -33.23 -8.00 -11.66
C LYS A 232 -34.43 -8.27 -10.72
N GLU A 233 -34.43 -7.62 -9.56
CA GLU A 233 -35.45 -7.76 -8.51
C GLU A 233 -35.55 -9.15 -7.85
N ASP A 234 -34.60 -10.06 -8.09
CA ASP A 234 -34.53 -11.37 -7.40
C ASP A 234 -33.18 -11.56 -6.68
N PRO A 235 -33.07 -11.17 -5.39
CA PRO A 235 -31.84 -11.33 -4.62
C PRO A 235 -31.34 -12.78 -4.48
N SER A 236 -32.23 -13.78 -4.57
CA SER A 236 -31.87 -15.19 -4.38
C SER A 236 -31.06 -15.75 -5.55
N SER A 237 -31.16 -15.10 -6.71
CA SER A 237 -30.45 -15.44 -7.94
C SER A 237 -28.97 -15.03 -7.95
N PHE A 238 -28.54 -14.13 -7.05
CA PHE A 238 -27.20 -13.56 -7.10
C PHE A 238 -26.10 -14.61 -6.88
N ARG A 239 -25.15 -14.67 -7.80
CA ARG A 239 -23.97 -15.55 -7.73
C ARG A 239 -22.71 -14.79 -8.15
N LEU A 240 -21.58 -15.20 -7.57
CA LEU A 240 -20.24 -14.73 -7.94
C LEU A 240 -19.40 -15.92 -8.37
N ALA A 241 -18.54 -15.71 -9.36
CA ALA A 241 -17.53 -16.69 -9.74
C ALA A 241 -16.52 -16.92 -8.59
N GLU A 242 -15.84 -18.06 -8.61
CA GLU A 242 -14.92 -18.50 -7.55
C GLU A 242 -13.87 -17.44 -7.20
N ASN A 243 -13.29 -16.79 -8.22
CA ASN A 243 -12.26 -15.77 -8.07
C ASN A 243 -12.78 -14.42 -7.51
N PHE A 244 -14.09 -14.25 -7.33
CA PHE A 244 -14.71 -13.10 -6.65
C PHE A 244 -15.39 -13.48 -5.33
N SER A 245 -15.62 -14.78 -5.09
CA SER A 245 -16.51 -15.28 -4.05
C SER A 245 -16.10 -14.90 -2.61
N LEU A 246 -14.80 -14.75 -2.34
CA LEU A 246 -14.27 -14.34 -1.03
C LEU A 246 -14.22 -12.83 -0.86
N TYR A 247 -14.24 -12.06 -1.94
CA TYR A 247 -14.10 -10.60 -1.88
C TYR A 247 -15.16 -9.92 -0.98
N PRO A 248 -16.47 -10.23 -1.06
CA PRO A 248 -17.45 -9.69 -0.12
C PRO A 248 -17.17 -10.07 1.33
N GLN A 249 -16.67 -11.28 1.59
CA GLN A 249 -16.32 -11.74 2.93
C GLN A 249 -15.14 -10.93 3.48
N PHE A 250 -14.11 -10.68 2.66
CA PHE A 250 -13.01 -9.82 3.06
C PHE A 250 -13.47 -8.41 3.39
N MET A 251 -14.33 -7.82 2.55
CA MET A 251 -14.89 -6.48 2.80
C MET A 251 -15.74 -6.43 4.07
N PHE A 252 -16.48 -7.51 4.37
CA PHE A 252 -17.22 -7.65 5.64
C PHE A 252 -16.29 -7.64 6.86
N HIS A 253 -15.14 -8.30 6.80
CA HIS A 253 -14.18 -8.27 7.90
C HIS A 253 -13.47 -6.92 8.00
N LEU A 254 -13.02 -6.35 6.86
CA LEU A 254 -12.35 -5.06 6.79
C LEU A 254 -13.18 -3.93 7.40
N ARG A 255 -14.45 -3.78 7.00
CA ARG A 255 -15.33 -2.68 7.45
C ARG A 255 -15.62 -2.68 8.96
N ARG A 256 -15.36 -3.81 9.63
CA ARG A 256 -15.56 -4.00 11.08
C ARG A 256 -14.24 -4.18 11.85
N SER A 257 -13.12 -4.11 11.14
CA SER A 257 -11.79 -4.31 11.72
C SER A 257 -11.37 -3.10 12.55
N GLN A 258 -10.36 -3.29 13.40
CA GLN A 258 -9.76 -2.22 14.21
C GLN A 258 -9.12 -1.12 13.35
N PHE A 259 -8.82 -1.38 12.08
CA PHE A 259 -8.30 -0.37 11.14
C PHE A 259 -9.34 0.71 10.76
N LEU A 260 -10.64 0.39 10.81
CA LEU A 260 -11.72 1.30 10.41
C LEU A 260 -12.74 1.58 11.52
N GLN A 261 -12.82 0.70 12.54
CA GLN A 261 -13.69 0.85 13.71
C GLN A 261 -12.82 0.98 14.96
N TYR A 262 -12.41 2.22 15.28
CA TYR A 262 -11.43 2.47 16.35
C TYR A 262 -12.05 2.80 17.72
N PHE A 263 -13.38 2.83 17.89
CA PHE A 263 -14.03 3.23 19.16
C PHE A 263 -13.61 2.37 20.38
N ASN A 264 -13.23 1.11 20.16
CA ASN A 264 -12.82 0.19 21.22
C ASN A 264 -11.30 0.13 21.42
N ASN A 265 -10.52 0.95 20.71
CA ASN A 265 -9.07 1.01 20.86
C ASN A 265 -8.67 2.43 21.29
N SER A 266 -7.54 2.54 21.95
CA SER A 266 -6.89 3.84 22.15
C SER A 266 -6.39 4.43 20.82
N PRO A 267 -6.19 5.77 20.75
CA PRO A 267 -5.49 6.40 19.63
C PRO A 267 -4.13 5.78 19.30
N ASP A 268 -3.35 5.42 20.32
CA ASP A 268 -2.04 4.77 20.16
C ASP A 268 -2.16 3.38 19.54
N GLU A 269 -3.07 2.54 20.03
CA GLU A 269 -3.33 1.20 19.46
C GLU A 269 -3.81 1.29 18.01
N THR A 270 -4.71 2.22 17.72
CA THR A 270 -5.21 2.44 16.35
C THR A 270 -4.11 2.88 15.39
N SER A 271 -3.14 3.66 15.88
CA SER A 271 -1.99 4.10 15.07
C SER A 271 -0.93 3.01 14.90
N TYR A 272 -0.87 2.06 15.83
CA TYR A 272 0.02 0.91 15.78
C TYR A 272 -0.44 -0.16 14.79
N TYR A 273 -1.76 -0.38 14.68
CA TYR A 273 -2.37 -1.33 13.75
C TYR A 273 -2.32 -0.83 12.29
#